data_AF-A0A2E0M3U2-F1
#
_entry.id   AF-A0A2E0M3U2-F1
#
_cell.length_a   1.000
_cell.length_b   1.000
_cell.length_c   1.000
_cell.angle_alpha   90.00
_cell.angle_beta   90.00
_cell.angle_gamma   90.00
#
_symmetry.space_group_name_H-M   'P 1'
#
loop_
_entity.id
_entity.type
_entity.pdbx_description
1 polymer ?
#
loop_
_entity_poly.entity_id
_entity_poly.type
_entity_poly.pdbx_seq_one_letter_code
_entity_poly.pdbx_strand_id
1 'polypeptide(L)'
;MSYLETLRERRKTPVSAWHKLRTSLATQKFDFYVAFEGEEDEEFYSGFLAERFPGKKFRPVICDGKGGVFALHGAVIETYGSLRNVFFFVDSDHDCFVGVAGYPAHTFSTCGYSVENYLYDTEVVLSGIKKHFQLNPADELCDEVRAAFEGDRQVFEARAKSLMSYVVALRANDQSPKLDKVDLNAVFELQDDGLSPRNIDCVALLAAAEVDPLPSNEVLQHARLLRHCHPNSYIRGKLVAQFVVNFCRRIAKRFADKHKLNGRPLKAKIEFGKNNFVSVFVDFVDVPHRLRDFFEEMEEVLGLA
;
A
#
# COMPACT_ATOMS: atom_id res chain seq x y z
N MET A 1 -0.14 -22.27 -20.37
CA MET A 1 0.28 -22.22 -18.95
C MET A 1 1.36 -23.25 -18.72
N SER A 2 2.50 -22.83 -18.18
CA SER A 2 3.61 -23.67 -17.76
C SER A 2 3.26 -24.44 -16.47
N TYR A 3 3.76 -25.66 -16.30
CA TYR A 3 3.61 -26.44 -15.06
C TYR A 3 4.09 -25.67 -13.81
N LEU A 4 5.09 -24.81 -13.97
CA LEU A 4 5.59 -23.90 -12.93
C LEU A 4 4.57 -22.83 -12.55
N GLU A 5 3.77 -22.34 -13.50
CA GLU A 5 2.68 -21.38 -13.26
C GLU A 5 1.52 -22.08 -12.55
N THR A 6 1.19 -23.31 -12.95
CA THR A 6 0.16 -24.13 -12.27
C THR A 6 0.54 -24.45 -10.82
N LEU A 7 1.82 -24.73 -10.53
CA LEU A 7 2.29 -24.93 -9.15
C LEU A 7 2.33 -23.63 -8.34
N ARG A 8 2.61 -22.49 -8.97
CA ARG A 8 2.54 -21.17 -8.33
C ARG A 8 1.09 -20.82 -7.99
N GLU A 9 0.14 -21.00 -8.90
CA GLU A 9 -1.28 -20.75 -8.63
C GLU A 9 -1.86 -21.67 -7.56
N ARG A 10 -1.48 -22.96 -7.54
CA ARG A 10 -1.91 -23.88 -6.47
C ARG A 10 -1.36 -23.53 -5.09
N ARG A 11 -0.18 -22.90 -5.01
CA ARG A 11 0.37 -22.35 -3.74
C ARG A 11 -0.41 -21.14 -3.23
N LYS A 12 -1.15 -20.44 -4.10
CA LYS A 12 -1.97 -19.27 -3.75
C LYS A 12 -3.36 -19.60 -3.25
N THR A 13 -3.64 -20.89 -3.02
CA THR A 13 -4.94 -21.30 -2.49
C THR A 13 -4.96 -21.13 -0.97
N PRO A 14 -6.11 -20.79 -0.37
CA PRO A 14 -6.28 -20.73 1.10
C PRO A 14 -5.79 -22.00 1.82
N VAL A 15 -5.86 -23.14 1.12
CA VAL A 15 -5.36 -24.45 1.58
C VAL A 15 -3.86 -24.42 1.89
N SER A 16 -3.04 -23.69 1.11
CA SER A 16 -1.60 -23.59 1.36
C SER A 16 -1.29 -22.75 2.60
N ALA A 17 -1.93 -21.59 2.74
CA ALA A 17 -1.80 -20.73 3.93
C ALA A 17 -2.21 -21.48 5.19
N TRP A 18 -3.35 -22.18 5.14
CA TRP A 18 -3.81 -23.05 6.22
C TRP A 18 -2.83 -24.17 6.56
N HIS A 19 -2.31 -24.88 5.54
CA HIS A 19 -1.34 -25.94 5.76
C HIS A 19 -0.05 -25.41 6.42
N LYS A 20 0.45 -24.24 5.98
CA LYS A 20 1.62 -23.58 6.59
C LYS A 20 1.36 -23.23 8.06
N LEU A 21 0.19 -22.65 8.36
CA LEU A 21 -0.19 -22.29 9.72
C LEU A 21 -0.29 -23.55 10.61
N ARG A 22 -1.06 -24.55 10.18
CA ARG A 22 -1.29 -25.80 10.92
C ARG A 22 -0.01 -26.56 11.24
N THR A 23 0.88 -26.69 10.24
CA THR A 23 2.18 -27.35 10.44
C THR A 23 3.08 -26.56 11.39
N SER A 24 3.05 -25.24 11.33
CA SER A 24 3.82 -24.37 12.22
C SER A 24 3.28 -24.39 13.66
N LEU A 25 1.96 -24.43 13.85
CA LEU A 25 1.29 -24.56 15.15
C LEU A 25 1.73 -25.83 15.89
N ALA A 26 1.92 -26.94 15.17
CA ALA A 26 2.37 -28.20 15.75
C ALA A 26 3.80 -28.13 16.33
N THR A 27 4.62 -27.17 15.88
CA THR A 27 6.01 -27.05 16.34
C THR A 27 6.18 -26.30 17.65
N GLN A 28 5.19 -25.50 18.06
CA GLN A 28 5.25 -24.61 19.24
C GLN A 28 6.50 -23.70 19.28
N LYS A 29 7.10 -23.38 18.13
CA LYS A 29 8.31 -22.55 18.03
C LYS A 29 8.04 -21.05 18.04
N PHE A 30 6.78 -20.65 17.87
CA PHE A 30 6.36 -19.28 17.68
C PHE A 30 5.34 -18.90 18.76
N ASP A 31 5.49 -17.68 19.28
CA ASP A 31 4.62 -17.08 20.28
C ASP A 31 3.28 -16.64 19.68
N PHE A 32 3.28 -16.23 18.40
CA PHE A 32 2.08 -15.84 17.66
C PHE A 32 2.25 -15.93 16.14
N TYR A 33 1.15 -15.81 15.41
CA TYR A 33 1.09 -15.91 13.95
C TYR A 33 0.42 -14.68 13.38
N VAL A 34 0.91 -14.22 12.24
CA VAL A 34 0.35 -13.05 11.57
C VAL A 34 0.08 -13.37 10.12
N ALA A 35 -1.18 -13.24 9.70
CA ALA A 35 -1.62 -13.43 8.34
C ALA A 35 -1.63 -12.10 7.60
N PHE A 36 -1.00 -12.06 6.43
CA PHE A 36 -0.87 -10.88 5.58
C PHE A 36 -1.46 -11.17 4.19
N GLU A 37 -1.93 -10.14 3.49
CA GLU A 37 -2.40 -10.29 2.11
C GLU A 37 -1.23 -10.63 1.18
N GLY A 38 -0.13 -9.89 1.28
CA GLY A 38 1.05 -10.02 0.43
C GLY A 38 2.38 -9.90 1.19
N GLU A 39 3.47 -10.11 0.46
CA GLU A 39 4.83 -9.97 0.99
C GLU A 39 5.17 -8.50 1.35
N GLU A 40 4.60 -7.54 0.62
CA GLU A 40 4.78 -6.10 0.89
C GLU A 40 4.19 -5.69 2.25
N ASP A 41 3.10 -6.32 2.69
CA ASP A 41 2.53 -6.09 4.03
C ASP A 41 3.44 -6.66 5.11
N GLU A 42 3.96 -7.88 4.92
CA GLU A 42 4.93 -8.47 5.85
C GLU A 42 6.15 -7.56 6.00
N GLU A 43 6.68 -7.06 4.88
CA GLU A 43 7.80 -6.11 4.87
C GLU A 43 7.47 -4.83 5.65
N PHE A 44 6.26 -4.29 5.49
CA PHE A 44 5.81 -3.10 6.20
C PHE A 44 5.65 -3.34 7.72
N TYR A 45 4.96 -4.40 8.13
CA TYR A 45 4.59 -4.61 9.53
C TYR A 45 5.68 -5.27 10.38
N SER A 46 6.63 -5.99 9.78
CA SER A 46 7.62 -6.79 10.53
C SER A 46 8.48 -5.95 11.47
N GLY A 47 8.89 -4.74 11.06
CA GLY A 47 9.65 -3.83 11.91
C GLY A 47 8.86 -3.40 13.15
N PHE A 48 7.62 -2.96 12.94
CA PHE A 48 6.72 -2.54 14.01
C PHE A 48 6.40 -3.69 14.98
N LEU A 49 6.16 -4.90 14.47
CA LEU A 49 5.91 -6.08 15.29
C LEU A 49 7.15 -6.46 16.12
N ALA A 50 8.35 -6.42 15.53
CA ALA A 50 9.58 -6.74 16.23
C ALA A 50 9.91 -5.72 17.33
N GLU A 51 9.66 -4.43 17.07
CA GLU A 51 9.83 -3.36 18.06
C GLU A 51 8.80 -3.47 19.19
N ARG A 52 7.53 -3.71 18.86
CA ARG A 52 6.44 -3.76 19.84
C ARG A 52 6.49 -5.00 20.73
N PHE A 53 6.92 -6.14 20.18
CA PHE A 53 6.94 -7.43 20.87
C PHE A 53 8.38 -7.98 21.01
N PRO A 54 9.26 -7.27 21.75
CA PRO A 54 10.67 -7.64 21.83
C PRO A 54 10.84 -9.03 22.45
N GLY A 55 11.65 -9.88 21.81
CA GLY A 55 11.94 -11.24 22.27
C GLY A 55 10.87 -12.28 21.94
N LYS A 56 9.72 -11.88 21.39
CA LYS A 56 8.69 -12.80 20.90
C LYS A 56 8.99 -13.21 19.46
N LYS A 57 8.74 -14.48 19.14
CA LYS A 57 8.89 -15.05 17.81
C LYS A 57 7.53 -15.12 17.14
N PHE A 58 7.30 -14.28 16.14
CA PHE A 58 6.12 -14.42 15.30
C PHE A 58 6.41 -15.17 14.01
N ARG A 59 5.36 -15.77 13.43
CA ARG A 59 5.43 -16.41 12.11
C ARG A 59 4.50 -15.70 11.13
N PRO A 60 5.04 -15.06 10.07
CA PRO A 60 4.22 -14.53 8.99
C PRO A 60 3.61 -15.66 8.14
N VAL A 61 2.39 -15.43 7.66
CA VAL A 61 1.63 -16.31 6.76
C VAL A 61 1.04 -15.47 5.63
N ILE A 62 1.70 -15.49 4.48
CA ILE A 62 1.21 -14.83 3.27
C ILE A 62 0.02 -15.59 2.68
N CYS A 63 -1.09 -14.88 2.46
CA CYS A 63 -2.38 -15.44 2.06
C CYS A 63 -2.79 -15.13 0.61
N ASP A 64 -1.98 -14.39 -0.15
CA ASP A 64 -2.21 -14.02 -1.55
C ASP A 64 -3.55 -13.26 -1.77
N GLY A 65 -3.80 -12.27 -0.92
CA GLY A 65 -4.94 -11.36 -0.98
C GLY A 65 -5.94 -11.52 0.16
N LYS A 66 -6.78 -10.49 0.36
CA LYS A 66 -7.83 -10.38 1.39
C LYS A 66 -8.73 -11.62 1.51
N GLY A 67 -9.17 -12.18 0.38
CA GLY A 67 -10.01 -13.39 0.39
C GLY A 67 -9.30 -14.61 1.00
N GLY A 68 -7.99 -14.73 0.80
CA GLY A 68 -7.17 -15.76 1.43
C GLY A 68 -7.02 -15.55 2.94
N VAL A 69 -6.87 -14.29 3.36
CA VAL A 69 -6.79 -13.92 4.78
C VAL A 69 -8.08 -14.29 5.51
N PHE A 70 -9.26 -13.97 4.95
CA PHE A 70 -10.55 -14.33 5.55
C PHE A 70 -10.85 -15.83 5.48
N ALA A 71 -10.46 -16.52 4.42
CA ALA A 71 -10.59 -17.97 4.35
C ALA A 71 -9.73 -18.66 5.44
N LEU A 72 -8.52 -18.15 5.68
CA LEU A 72 -7.66 -18.64 6.76
C LEU A 72 -8.28 -18.36 8.13
N HIS A 73 -8.84 -17.16 8.33
CA HIS A 73 -9.55 -16.79 9.55
C HIS A 73 -10.68 -17.76 9.88
N GLY A 74 -11.57 -18.03 8.91
CA GLY A 74 -12.65 -19.00 9.07
C GLY A 74 -12.15 -20.41 9.40
N ALA A 75 -11.11 -20.88 8.71
CA ALA A 75 -10.52 -22.20 8.94
C ALA A 75 -9.93 -22.36 10.36
N VAL A 76 -9.33 -21.30 10.91
CA VAL A 76 -8.81 -21.29 12.29
C VAL A 76 -9.95 -21.45 13.29
N ILE A 77 -11.02 -20.66 13.14
CA ILE A 77 -12.19 -20.73 14.03
C ILE A 77 -12.86 -22.10 13.92
N GLU A 78 -13.10 -22.59 12.71
CA GLU A 78 -13.76 -23.87 12.47
C GLU A 78 -12.99 -25.04 13.12
N THR A 79 -11.66 -25.00 13.05
CA THR A 79 -10.81 -26.08 13.57
C THR A 79 -10.61 -26.03 15.08
N TYR A 80 -10.44 -24.83 15.65
CA TYR A 80 -9.99 -24.66 17.03
C TYR A 80 -11.03 -24.02 17.96
N GLY A 81 -12.17 -23.57 17.45
CA GLY A 81 -13.22 -22.87 18.20
C GLY A 81 -12.83 -21.47 18.68
N SER A 82 -11.61 -21.00 18.36
CA SER A 82 -11.10 -19.67 18.71
C SER A 82 -9.96 -19.28 17.76
N LEU A 83 -9.62 -17.99 17.72
CA LEU A 83 -8.52 -17.46 16.91
C LEU A 83 -7.13 -17.69 17.52
N ARG A 84 -7.07 -18.14 18.79
CA ARG A 84 -5.83 -18.35 19.54
C ARG A 84 -4.94 -17.10 19.46
N ASN A 85 -3.65 -17.28 19.12
CA ASN A 85 -2.64 -16.26 18.92
C ASN A 85 -2.41 -15.96 17.42
N VAL A 86 -3.47 -16.02 16.61
CA VAL A 86 -3.43 -15.69 15.17
C VAL A 86 -4.09 -14.33 14.95
N PHE A 87 -3.39 -13.45 14.26
CA PHE A 87 -3.82 -12.09 13.92
C PHE A 87 -3.77 -11.88 12.41
N PHE A 88 -4.62 -10.99 11.90
CA PHE A 88 -4.86 -10.83 10.47
C PHE A 88 -4.71 -9.37 10.09
N PHE A 89 -4.02 -9.10 8.99
CA PHE A 89 -3.78 -7.75 8.48
C PHE A 89 -4.28 -7.68 7.04
N VAL A 90 -5.14 -6.71 6.78
CA VAL A 90 -5.75 -6.47 5.47
C VAL A 90 -5.68 -5.00 5.09
N ASP A 91 -5.69 -4.74 3.80
CA ASP A 91 -5.89 -3.40 3.26
C ASP A 91 -7.36 -3.03 3.27
N SER A 92 -7.71 -1.75 3.46
CA SER A 92 -9.10 -1.32 3.36
C SER A 92 -9.60 -1.19 1.92
N ASP A 93 -8.71 -1.11 0.92
CA ASP A 93 -9.04 -0.88 -0.48
C ASP A 93 -10.09 0.26 -0.66
N HIS A 94 -11.27 -0.09 -1.19
CA HIS A 94 -12.42 0.78 -1.33
C HIS A 94 -13.61 0.30 -0.48
N ASP A 95 -13.36 -0.57 0.52
CA ASP A 95 -14.39 -1.25 1.33
C ASP A 95 -15.38 -0.24 1.94
N CYS A 96 -14.87 0.88 2.45
CA CYS A 96 -15.68 1.96 3.01
C CYS A 96 -16.62 2.66 2.01
N PHE A 97 -16.31 2.60 0.71
CA PHE A 97 -17.13 3.21 -0.34
C PHE A 97 -18.15 2.25 -0.95
N VAL A 98 -17.95 0.94 -0.77
CA VAL A 98 -18.84 -0.12 -1.29
C VAL A 98 -19.70 -0.76 -0.19
N GLY A 99 -19.74 -0.15 0.99
CA GLY A 99 -20.63 -0.56 2.08
C GLY A 99 -20.17 -1.78 2.87
N VAL A 100 -18.90 -2.17 2.78
CA VAL A 100 -18.34 -3.22 3.64
C VAL A 100 -18.14 -2.63 5.04
N ALA A 101 -18.88 -3.16 6.02
CA ALA A 101 -18.88 -2.69 7.39
C ALA A 101 -18.20 -3.70 8.31
N GLY A 102 -17.08 -3.27 8.91
CA GLY A 102 -16.36 -4.03 9.93
C GLY A 102 -15.52 -5.17 9.36
N TYR A 103 -14.55 -5.61 10.16
CA TYR A 103 -13.71 -6.76 9.86
C TYR A 103 -13.86 -7.81 10.98
N PRO A 104 -13.59 -9.09 10.70
CA PRO A 104 -13.65 -10.12 11.72
C PRO A 104 -12.72 -9.84 12.91
N ALA A 105 -12.96 -10.47 14.06
CA ALA A 105 -12.10 -10.34 15.24
C ALA A 105 -10.63 -10.66 14.92
N HIS A 106 -9.71 -10.03 15.65
CA HIS A 106 -8.25 -10.09 15.44
C HIS A 106 -7.81 -9.63 14.04
N THR A 107 -8.60 -8.79 13.36
CA THR A 107 -8.26 -8.28 12.04
C THR A 107 -7.98 -6.78 12.10
N PHE A 108 -6.77 -6.39 11.76
CA PHE A 108 -6.41 -5.02 11.46
C PHE A 108 -6.68 -4.70 9.99
N SER A 109 -7.26 -3.52 9.74
CA SER A 109 -7.41 -2.94 8.42
C SER A 109 -6.65 -1.61 8.35
N THR A 110 -5.99 -1.32 7.22
CA THR A 110 -5.31 -0.02 7.03
C THR A 110 -6.25 1.18 7.21
N CYS A 111 -5.74 2.32 7.71
CA CYS A 111 -6.50 3.56 7.83
C CYS A 111 -6.74 4.24 6.47
N GLY A 112 -5.86 3.97 5.50
CA GLY A 112 -5.98 4.41 4.11
C GLY A 112 -6.39 3.25 3.20
N TYR A 113 -6.13 3.40 1.91
CA TYR A 113 -6.40 2.37 0.90
C TYR A 113 -5.54 1.12 1.15
N SER A 114 -4.22 1.29 1.28
CA SER A 114 -3.27 0.20 1.57
C SER A 114 -2.05 0.67 2.37
N VAL A 115 -1.11 -0.24 2.67
CA VAL A 115 0.14 0.09 3.38
C VAL A 115 0.99 1.13 2.63
N GLU A 116 1.01 1.13 1.30
CA GLU A 116 1.75 2.10 0.51
C GLU A 116 1.25 3.53 0.73
N ASN A 117 -0.01 3.71 1.11
CA ASN A 117 -0.56 5.02 1.41
C ASN A 117 -0.02 5.61 2.71
N TYR A 118 0.52 4.81 3.63
CA TYR A 118 1.27 5.34 4.78
C TYR A 118 2.63 5.89 4.37
N LEU A 119 3.22 5.33 3.30
CA LEU A 119 4.51 5.75 2.76
C LEU A 119 4.44 7.02 1.89
N TYR A 120 3.21 7.51 1.65
CA TYR A 120 2.93 8.64 0.76
C TYR A 120 2.93 10.00 1.44
N ASP A 121 3.06 10.03 2.77
CA ASP A 121 3.13 11.29 3.50
C ASP A 121 4.33 12.13 3.04
N THR A 122 4.16 13.45 3.02
CA THR A 122 5.21 14.36 2.55
C THR A 122 6.47 14.25 3.40
N GLU A 123 6.35 14.16 4.72
CA GLU A 123 7.51 14.05 5.59
C GLU A 123 8.21 12.69 5.47
N VAL A 124 7.43 11.61 5.26
CA VAL A 124 7.98 10.26 4.99
C VAL A 124 8.81 10.26 3.71
N VAL A 125 8.25 10.76 2.61
CA VAL A 125 8.93 10.81 1.31
C VAL A 125 10.17 11.70 1.39
N LEU A 126 10.07 12.88 1.99
CA LEU A 126 11.21 13.80 2.11
C LEU A 126 12.30 13.26 3.03
N SER A 127 11.96 12.56 4.10
CA SER A 127 12.94 11.90 4.98
C SER A 127 13.68 10.79 4.23
N GLY A 128 12.97 10.00 3.42
CA GLY A 128 13.57 9.03 2.50
C GLY A 128 14.53 9.69 1.51
N ILE A 129 14.10 10.77 0.86
CA ILE A 129 14.96 11.50 -0.07
C ILE A 129 16.21 12.03 0.64
N LYS A 130 16.07 12.66 1.82
CA LYS A 130 17.20 13.19 2.58
C LYS A 130 18.22 12.10 2.91
N LYS A 131 17.78 10.94 3.41
CA LYS A 131 18.65 9.78 3.72
C LYS A 131 19.34 9.27 2.45
N HIS A 132 18.58 9.00 1.39
CA HIS A 132 19.09 8.29 0.22
C HIS A 132 19.84 9.17 -0.78
N PHE A 133 19.66 10.49 -0.75
CA PHE A 133 20.47 11.45 -1.52
C PHE A 133 21.58 12.12 -0.69
N GLN A 134 21.62 11.84 0.62
CA GLN A 134 22.52 12.46 1.58
C GLN A 134 22.42 14.00 1.52
N LEU A 135 21.19 14.50 1.64
CA LEU A 135 20.91 15.93 1.82
C LEU A 135 21.04 16.24 3.32
N ASN A 136 21.81 17.27 3.62
CA ASN A 136 21.87 17.86 4.94
C ASN A 136 20.57 18.65 5.18
N PRO A 137 20.00 18.66 6.40
CA PRO A 137 18.85 19.49 6.72
C PRO A 137 19.02 20.99 6.43
N ALA A 138 20.25 21.51 6.40
CA ALA A 138 20.57 22.89 6.06
C ALA A 138 20.76 23.14 4.54
N ASP A 139 20.59 22.12 3.69
CA ASP A 139 20.59 22.30 2.23
C ASP A 139 19.34 23.08 1.79
N GLU A 140 19.51 24.21 1.10
CA GLU A 140 18.40 24.96 0.46
C GLU A 140 17.60 24.07 -0.52
N LEU A 141 18.27 23.06 -1.11
CA LEU A 141 17.64 22.03 -1.94
C LEU A 141 16.51 21.28 -1.23
N CYS A 142 16.49 21.22 0.10
CA CYS A 142 15.41 20.55 0.83
C CYS A 142 14.06 21.21 0.57
N ASP A 143 14.00 22.54 0.58
CA ASP A 143 12.76 23.30 0.38
C ASP A 143 12.32 23.24 -1.08
N GLU A 144 13.27 23.25 -2.01
CA GLU A 144 12.97 23.10 -3.43
C GLU A 144 12.44 21.71 -3.79
N VAL A 145 13.04 20.66 -3.22
CA VAL A 145 12.57 19.28 -3.40
C VAL A 145 11.18 19.11 -2.79
N ARG A 146 10.92 19.71 -1.63
CA ARG A 146 9.58 19.76 -1.02
C ARG A 146 8.57 20.42 -1.95
N ALA A 147 8.85 21.63 -2.41
CA ALA A 147 7.96 22.36 -3.30
C ALA A 147 7.70 21.60 -4.61
N ALA A 148 8.75 20.97 -5.17
CA ALA A 148 8.63 20.11 -6.35
C ALA A 148 7.75 18.88 -6.08
N PHE A 149 7.91 18.22 -4.93
CA PHE A 149 7.08 17.08 -4.55
C PHE A 149 5.63 17.49 -4.38
N GLU A 150 5.35 18.55 -3.62
CA GLU A 150 4.00 19.03 -3.36
C GLU A 150 3.29 19.49 -4.64
N GLY A 151 4.00 20.13 -5.57
CA GLY A 151 3.48 20.49 -6.88
C GLY A 151 3.11 19.27 -7.73
N ASP A 152 4.03 18.31 -7.88
CA ASP A 152 3.78 17.05 -8.58
C ASP A 152 2.65 16.24 -7.91
N ARG A 153 2.58 16.28 -6.57
CA ARG A 153 1.58 15.61 -5.73
C ARG A 153 0.18 16.14 -6.00
N GLN A 154 0.00 17.46 -6.05
CA GLN A 154 -1.31 18.08 -6.36
C GLN A 154 -1.84 17.65 -7.73
N VAL A 155 -0.97 17.64 -8.75
CA VAL A 155 -1.33 17.19 -10.10
C VAL A 155 -1.70 15.70 -10.09
N PHE A 156 -0.90 14.88 -9.40
CA PHE A 156 -1.16 13.45 -9.25
C PHE A 156 -2.51 13.19 -8.58
N GLU A 157 -2.75 13.76 -7.41
CA GLU A 157 -3.97 13.52 -6.63
C GLU A 157 -5.23 13.97 -7.35
N ALA A 158 -5.19 15.12 -8.04
CA ALA A 158 -6.33 15.61 -8.81
C ALA A 158 -6.72 14.66 -9.95
N ARG A 159 -5.73 14.15 -10.67
CA ARG A 159 -5.97 13.21 -11.78
C ARG A 159 -6.33 11.82 -11.29
N ALA A 160 -5.64 11.33 -10.25
CA ALA A 160 -5.95 10.05 -9.60
C ALA A 160 -7.37 10.03 -9.04
N LYS A 161 -7.84 11.13 -8.45
CA LYS A 161 -9.24 11.27 -8.00
C LYS A 161 -10.24 11.05 -9.13
N SER A 162 -9.98 11.59 -10.32
CA SER A 162 -10.86 11.38 -11.48
C SER A 162 -10.96 9.90 -11.87
N LEU A 163 -9.80 9.22 -11.93
CA LEU A 163 -9.75 7.78 -12.21
C LEU A 163 -10.43 6.95 -11.11
N MET A 164 -10.11 7.21 -9.85
CA MET A 164 -10.64 6.46 -8.71
C MET A 164 -12.13 6.69 -8.52
N SER A 165 -12.67 7.87 -8.85
CA SER A 165 -14.13 8.11 -8.85
C SER A 165 -14.87 7.12 -9.73
N TYR A 166 -14.30 6.81 -10.90
CA TYR A 166 -14.88 5.83 -11.81
C TYR A 166 -14.71 4.40 -11.26
N VAL A 167 -13.52 4.06 -10.75
CA VAL A 167 -13.26 2.75 -10.15
C VAL A 167 -14.20 2.45 -8.99
N VAL A 168 -14.41 3.41 -8.10
CA VAL A 168 -15.32 3.26 -6.97
C VAL A 168 -16.76 3.09 -7.47
N ALA A 169 -17.20 3.89 -8.45
CA ALA A 169 -18.53 3.75 -9.04
C ALA A 169 -18.75 2.37 -9.67
N LEU A 170 -17.73 1.82 -10.36
CA LEU A 170 -17.76 0.47 -10.90
C LEU A 170 -17.91 -0.58 -9.81
N ARG A 171 -17.09 -0.49 -8.74
CA ARG A 171 -17.15 -1.43 -7.62
C ARG A 171 -18.47 -1.36 -6.86
N ALA A 172 -19.06 -0.17 -6.72
CA ALA A 172 -20.38 0.01 -6.13
C ALA A 172 -21.52 -0.61 -6.96
N ASN A 173 -21.26 -0.88 -8.25
CA ASN A 173 -22.14 -1.60 -9.17
C ASN A 173 -21.68 -3.05 -9.40
N ASP A 174 -20.98 -3.65 -8.42
CA ASP A 174 -20.48 -5.03 -8.45
C ASP A 174 -19.51 -5.35 -9.62
N GLN A 175 -18.91 -4.33 -10.23
CA GLN A 175 -17.89 -4.50 -11.27
C GLN A 175 -16.48 -4.39 -10.68
N SER A 176 -15.62 -5.36 -11.00
CA SER A 176 -14.24 -5.43 -10.52
C SER A 176 -13.23 -5.12 -11.63
N PRO A 177 -12.88 -3.84 -11.87
CA PRO A 177 -11.96 -3.49 -12.95
C PRO A 177 -10.56 -4.06 -12.72
N LYS A 178 -9.94 -4.62 -13.76
CA LYS A 178 -8.56 -5.15 -13.73
C LYS A 178 -7.52 -4.04 -13.79
N LEU A 179 -7.35 -3.32 -12.68
CA LEU A 179 -6.48 -2.13 -12.61
C LEU A 179 -4.99 -2.43 -12.70
N ASP A 180 -4.54 -3.68 -12.63
CA ASP A 180 -3.13 -4.03 -12.81
C ASP A 180 -2.57 -3.67 -14.18
N LYS A 181 -3.44 -3.47 -15.16
CA LYS A 181 -3.07 -3.01 -16.51
C LYS A 181 -2.96 -1.49 -16.63
N VAL A 182 -3.37 -0.73 -15.61
CA VAL A 182 -3.31 0.72 -15.61
C VAL A 182 -1.97 1.17 -15.02
N ASP A 183 -1.03 1.54 -15.89
CA ASP A 183 0.26 2.12 -15.51
C ASP A 183 0.13 3.64 -15.32
N LEU A 184 0.90 4.23 -14.40
CA LEU A 184 1.00 5.68 -14.21
C LEU A 184 1.24 6.42 -15.53
N ASN A 185 2.08 5.88 -16.42
CA ASN A 185 2.39 6.49 -17.71
C ASN A 185 1.21 6.53 -18.67
N ALA A 186 0.20 5.67 -18.45
CA ALA A 186 -1.04 5.74 -19.20
C ALA A 186 -1.88 6.95 -18.76
N VAL A 187 -1.74 7.41 -17.52
CA VAL A 187 -2.53 8.46 -16.88
C VAL A 187 -1.83 9.84 -16.90
N PHE A 188 -0.50 9.80 -16.89
CA PHE A 188 0.36 10.96 -16.71
C PHE A 188 1.46 10.99 -17.75
N GLU A 189 1.96 12.19 -18.02
CA GLU A 189 3.21 12.39 -18.73
C GLU A 189 4.27 12.84 -17.72
N LEU A 190 5.33 12.05 -17.62
CA LEU A 190 6.49 12.37 -16.80
C LEU A 190 7.40 13.28 -17.62
N GLN A 191 7.51 14.53 -17.19
CA GLN A 191 8.43 15.52 -17.75
C GLN A 191 9.64 15.69 -16.83
N ASP A 192 10.70 16.34 -17.30
CA ASP A 192 11.92 16.54 -16.52
C ASP A 192 11.70 17.54 -15.36
N ASP A 193 10.82 18.50 -15.59
CA ASP A 193 10.47 19.61 -14.70
C ASP A 193 9.20 19.36 -13.87
N GLY A 194 8.47 18.27 -14.11
CA GLY A 194 7.28 17.96 -13.31
C GLY A 194 6.41 16.84 -13.85
N LEU A 195 5.27 16.66 -13.21
CA LEU A 195 4.21 15.76 -13.65
C LEU A 195 3.12 16.55 -14.37
N SER A 196 2.72 16.11 -15.56
CA SER A 196 1.57 16.69 -16.27
C SER A 196 0.49 15.63 -16.51
N PRO A 197 -0.81 15.99 -16.44
CA PRO A 197 -1.89 15.06 -16.70
C PRO A 197 -2.00 14.83 -18.21
N ARG A 198 -2.09 13.57 -18.64
CA ARG A 198 -2.48 13.28 -20.01
C ARG A 198 -3.99 13.48 -20.17
N ASN A 199 -4.38 14.09 -21.29
CA ASN A 199 -5.78 14.12 -21.69
C ASN A 199 -6.19 12.71 -22.15
N ILE A 200 -6.83 11.97 -21.27
CA ILE A 200 -7.26 10.59 -21.52
C ILE A 200 -8.75 10.54 -21.34
N ASP A 201 -9.38 9.90 -22.31
CA ASP A 201 -10.74 9.42 -22.18
C ASP A 201 -10.77 8.27 -21.16
N CYS A 202 -11.33 8.53 -19.98
CA CYS A 202 -11.49 7.52 -18.95
C CYS A 202 -12.25 6.28 -19.48
N VAL A 203 -13.14 6.44 -20.46
CA VAL A 203 -13.84 5.32 -21.10
C VAL A 203 -12.87 4.40 -21.84
N ALA A 204 -11.92 4.97 -22.60
CA ALA A 204 -10.89 4.19 -23.30
C ALA A 204 -9.94 3.46 -22.32
N LEU A 205 -9.62 4.08 -21.19
CA LEU A 205 -8.78 3.47 -20.16
C LEU A 205 -9.49 2.31 -19.43
N LEU A 206 -10.82 2.36 -19.35
CA LEU A 206 -11.64 1.34 -18.71
C LEU A 206 -12.09 0.23 -19.64
N ALA A 207 -12.16 0.48 -20.95
CA ALA A 207 -12.24 -0.58 -21.95
C ALA A 207 -11.07 -1.58 -21.80
N ALA A 208 -9.88 -1.08 -21.46
CA ALA A 208 -8.73 -1.94 -21.13
C ALA A 208 -8.86 -2.71 -19.80
N ALA A 209 -9.79 -2.30 -18.94
CA ALA A 209 -10.07 -2.91 -17.64
C ALA A 209 -11.19 -3.98 -17.68
N GLU A 210 -11.73 -4.28 -18.87
CA GLU A 210 -12.73 -5.34 -19.12
C GLU A 210 -14.05 -5.14 -18.33
N VAL A 211 -14.54 -3.90 -18.29
CA VAL A 211 -15.76 -3.48 -17.57
C VAL A 211 -16.69 -2.68 -18.46
N ASP A 212 -17.98 -2.72 -18.15
CA ASP A 212 -18.98 -1.93 -18.87
C ASP A 212 -18.94 -0.47 -18.41
N PRO A 213 -19.06 0.51 -19.32
CA PRO A 213 -19.07 1.90 -18.94
C PRO A 213 -20.33 2.24 -18.14
N LEU A 214 -20.17 3.12 -17.13
CA LEU A 214 -21.27 3.60 -16.32
C LEU A 214 -21.78 4.96 -16.81
N PRO A 215 -23.07 5.27 -16.58
CA PRO A 215 -23.61 6.60 -16.78
C PRO A 215 -22.82 7.70 -16.04
N SER A 216 -22.64 8.86 -16.66
CA SER A 216 -21.82 9.94 -16.09
C SER A 216 -22.35 10.48 -14.76
N ASN A 217 -23.66 10.40 -14.51
CA ASN A 217 -24.28 10.81 -13.24
C ASN A 217 -23.85 9.92 -12.07
N GLU A 218 -23.68 8.61 -12.29
CA GLU A 218 -23.21 7.69 -11.23
C GLU A 218 -21.76 7.95 -10.87
N VAL A 219 -20.91 8.15 -11.88
CA VAL A 219 -19.50 8.53 -11.67
C VAL A 219 -19.41 9.88 -10.95
N LEU A 220 -20.25 10.85 -11.33
CA LEU A 220 -20.28 12.17 -10.71
C LEU A 220 -20.69 12.13 -9.24
N GLN A 221 -21.60 11.24 -8.85
CA GLN A 221 -21.98 11.03 -7.45
C GLN A 221 -20.77 10.59 -6.62
N HIS A 222 -19.99 9.63 -7.13
CA HIS A 222 -18.79 9.15 -6.45
C HIS A 222 -17.67 10.20 -6.46
N ALA A 223 -17.52 10.97 -7.54
CA ALA A 223 -16.58 12.09 -7.57
C ALA A 223 -16.90 13.16 -6.50
N ARG A 224 -18.19 13.43 -6.26
CA ARG A 224 -18.63 14.32 -5.17
C ARG A 224 -18.33 13.74 -3.79
N LEU A 225 -18.52 12.43 -3.61
CA LEU A 225 -18.15 11.73 -2.37
C LEU A 225 -16.65 11.88 -2.09
N LEU A 226 -15.80 11.51 -3.06
CA LEU A 226 -14.35 11.58 -2.92
C LEU A 226 -13.79 13.01 -2.80
N ARG A 227 -14.58 14.04 -3.14
CA ARG A 227 -14.18 15.44 -2.96
C ARG A 227 -13.85 15.77 -1.50
N HIS A 228 -14.56 15.15 -0.57
CA HIS A 228 -14.45 15.40 0.87
C HIS A 228 -13.59 14.36 1.61
N CYS A 229 -13.06 13.37 0.89
CA CYS A 229 -12.20 12.35 1.45
C CYS A 229 -10.72 12.72 1.29
N HIS A 230 -9.90 12.25 2.23
CA HIS A 230 -8.45 12.37 2.10
C HIS A 230 -7.95 11.47 0.96
N PRO A 231 -7.01 11.91 0.10
CA PRO A 231 -6.50 11.13 -1.04
C PRO A 231 -6.03 9.71 -0.67
N ASN A 232 -5.41 9.56 0.51
CA ASN A 232 -4.93 8.27 0.99
C ASN A 232 -6.03 7.22 1.21
N SER A 233 -7.31 7.62 1.30
CA SER A 233 -8.40 6.65 1.52
C SER A 233 -8.91 6.01 0.23
N TYR A 234 -8.62 6.59 -0.94
CA TYR A 234 -9.18 6.12 -2.21
C TYR A 234 -8.17 6.00 -3.34
N ILE A 235 -6.96 6.57 -3.23
CA ILE A 235 -5.94 6.35 -4.25
C ILE A 235 -5.27 5.00 -4.01
N ARG A 236 -5.38 4.12 -5.01
CA ARG A 236 -4.74 2.81 -5.01
C ARG A 236 -3.24 2.88 -4.70
N GLY A 237 -2.78 2.09 -3.71
CA GLY A 237 -1.38 2.03 -3.25
C GLY A 237 -0.36 1.84 -4.36
N LYS A 238 -0.61 0.92 -5.28
CA LYS A 238 0.26 0.69 -6.45
C LYS A 238 0.48 1.94 -7.32
N LEU A 239 -0.51 2.83 -7.45
CA LEU A 239 -0.34 4.10 -8.18
C LEU A 239 0.49 5.09 -7.37
N VAL A 240 0.28 5.14 -6.05
CA VAL A 240 1.09 5.91 -5.11
C VAL A 240 2.57 5.50 -5.18
N ALA A 241 2.85 4.20 -5.05
CA ALA A 241 4.21 3.67 -5.14
C ALA A 241 4.88 4.04 -6.48
N GLN A 242 4.15 3.90 -7.58
CA GLN A 242 4.64 4.31 -8.90
C GLN A 242 4.94 5.80 -8.97
N PHE A 243 4.07 6.65 -8.44
CA PHE A 243 4.27 8.09 -8.41
C PHE A 243 5.53 8.46 -7.61
N VAL A 244 5.66 7.98 -6.38
CA VAL A 244 6.81 8.31 -5.51
C VAL A 244 8.12 7.79 -6.10
N VAL A 245 8.15 6.54 -6.60
CA VAL A 245 9.34 5.97 -7.24
C VAL A 245 9.75 6.80 -8.46
N ASN A 246 8.79 7.19 -9.30
CA ASN A 246 9.08 8.03 -10.48
C ASN A 246 9.50 9.45 -10.10
N PHE A 247 8.94 10.03 -9.02
CA PHE A 247 9.42 11.29 -8.48
C PHE A 247 10.89 11.17 -8.05
N CYS A 248 11.21 10.20 -7.19
CA CYS A 248 12.58 9.98 -6.69
C CYS A 248 13.60 9.75 -7.81
N ARG A 249 13.26 8.98 -8.84
CA ARG A 249 14.13 8.74 -10.00
C ARG A 249 14.45 10.02 -10.78
N ARG A 250 13.55 10.99 -10.79
CA ARG A 250 13.70 12.25 -11.53
C ARG A 250 14.40 13.35 -10.75
N ILE A 251 14.43 13.28 -9.42
CA ILE A 251 15.07 14.30 -8.55
C ILE A 251 16.49 14.64 -9.03
N ALA A 252 17.35 13.64 -9.26
CA ALA A 252 18.73 13.88 -9.67
C ALA A 252 18.83 14.61 -11.03
N LYS A 253 17.89 14.36 -11.94
CA LYS A 253 17.85 15.00 -13.27
C LYS A 253 17.27 16.42 -13.18
N ARG A 254 16.18 16.58 -12.41
CA ARG A 254 15.47 17.85 -12.22
C ARG A 254 16.34 18.92 -11.56
N PHE A 255 17.25 18.52 -10.68
CA PHE A 255 18.16 19.40 -9.96
C PHE A 255 19.63 19.16 -10.36
N ALA A 256 19.89 18.77 -11.62
CA ALA A 256 21.22 18.41 -12.10
C ALA A 256 22.21 19.59 -12.12
N ASP A 257 21.70 20.82 -12.23
CA ASP A 257 22.45 22.08 -12.18
C ASP A 257 22.75 22.56 -10.76
N LYS A 258 22.11 21.94 -9.75
CA LYS A 258 22.23 22.33 -8.35
C LYS A 258 23.17 21.41 -7.58
N HIS A 259 23.80 21.98 -6.58
CA HIS A 259 24.76 21.30 -5.73
C HIS A 259 24.29 21.34 -4.29
N LYS A 260 24.62 20.28 -3.57
CA LYS A 260 24.47 20.23 -2.12
C LYS A 260 25.46 21.19 -1.48
N LEU A 261 25.28 21.48 -0.20
CA LEU A 261 26.09 22.36 0.63
C LEU A 261 27.57 21.96 0.64
N ASN A 262 27.85 20.67 0.48
CA ASN A 262 29.21 20.14 0.34
C ASN A 262 29.79 20.22 -1.08
N GLY A 263 29.14 20.97 -1.99
CA GLY A 263 29.55 21.16 -3.38
C GLY A 263 29.36 19.94 -4.29
N ARG A 264 28.76 18.85 -3.81
CA ARG A 264 28.54 17.64 -4.62
C ARG A 264 27.18 17.68 -5.33
N PRO A 265 27.05 17.08 -6.53
CA PRO A 265 25.77 16.98 -7.21
C PRO A 265 24.78 16.10 -6.45
N LEU A 266 23.49 16.30 -6.72
CA LEU A 266 22.42 15.50 -6.16
C LEU A 266 22.36 14.12 -6.83
N LYS A 267 22.75 13.08 -6.09
CA LYS A 267 22.78 11.70 -6.61
C LYS A 267 22.27 10.70 -5.56
N ALA A 268 21.33 9.86 -5.97
CA ALA A 268 20.82 8.77 -5.14
C ALA A 268 21.92 7.75 -4.81
N LYS A 269 21.91 7.22 -3.59
CA LYS A 269 22.78 6.14 -3.11
C LYS A 269 22.19 4.75 -3.33
N ILE A 270 20.91 4.68 -3.70
CA ILE A 270 20.19 3.46 -3.99
C ILE A 270 19.45 3.61 -5.32
N GLU A 271 19.04 2.49 -5.89
CA GLU A 271 18.05 2.48 -6.95
C GLU A 271 16.64 2.46 -6.35
N PHE A 272 15.79 3.39 -6.76
CA PHE A 272 14.38 3.37 -6.40
C PHE A 272 13.63 2.47 -7.38
N GLY A 273 12.84 1.54 -6.89
CA GLY A 273 12.03 0.62 -7.69
C GLY A 273 10.69 0.33 -7.02
N LYS A 274 9.76 -0.27 -7.77
CA LYS A 274 8.46 -0.66 -7.22
C LYS A 274 8.63 -1.72 -6.12
N ASN A 275 9.53 -2.69 -6.34
CA ASN A 275 9.75 -3.84 -5.45
C ASN A 275 10.52 -3.52 -4.15
N ASN A 276 11.12 -2.33 -4.03
CA ASN A 276 11.79 -1.91 -2.79
C ASN A 276 11.16 -0.63 -2.22
N PHE A 277 9.97 -0.25 -2.71
CA PHE A 277 9.30 0.96 -2.26
C PHE A 277 9.04 0.89 -0.74
N VAL A 278 8.53 -0.24 -0.24
CA VAL A 278 8.25 -0.42 1.18
C VAL A 278 9.53 -0.36 2.02
N SER A 279 10.53 -1.21 1.76
CA SER A 279 11.81 -1.19 2.52
C SER A 279 12.52 0.15 2.51
N VAL A 280 12.40 0.93 1.44
CA VAL A 280 13.06 2.24 1.34
C VAL A 280 12.42 3.27 2.25
N PHE A 281 11.10 3.22 2.45
CA PHE A 281 10.36 4.28 3.14
C PHE A 281 9.79 3.89 4.51
N VAL A 282 9.68 2.59 4.83
CA VAL A 282 9.02 2.12 6.07
C VAL A 282 9.67 2.66 7.34
N ASP A 283 11.01 2.79 7.35
CA ASP A 283 11.78 3.32 8.49
C ASP A 283 11.38 4.75 8.92
N PHE A 284 10.65 5.49 8.08
CA PHE A 284 10.26 6.88 8.34
C PHE A 284 8.78 7.04 8.67
N VAL A 285 8.03 5.94 8.70
CA VAL A 285 6.60 5.97 9.01
C VAL A 285 6.41 5.88 10.51
N ASP A 286 5.70 6.85 11.07
CA ASP A 286 5.20 6.74 12.44
C ASP A 286 4.10 5.68 12.51
N VAL A 287 4.09 4.90 13.59
CA VAL A 287 3.06 3.87 13.83
C VAL A 287 1.66 4.53 13.81
N PRO A 288 0.78 4.16 12.87
CA PRO A 288 -0.58 4.70 12.81
C PRO A 288 -1.35 4.42 14.10
N HIS A 289 -2.17 5.36 14.57
CA HIS A 289 -2.92 5.20 15.84
C HIS A 289 -3.75 3.90 15.88
N ARG A 290 -4.54 3.58 14.84
CA ARG A 290 -5.31 2.32 14.81
C ARG A 290 -4.42 1.07 14.86
N LEU A 291 -3.19 1.15 14.34
CA LEU A 291 -2.24 0.04 14.41
C LEU A 291 -1.71 -0.11 15.84
N ARG A 292 -1.47 1.01 16.53
CA ARG A 292 -1.11 1.01 17.95
C ARG A 292 -2.22 0.42 18.81
N ASP A 293 -3.46 0.85 18.61
CA ASP A 293 -4.63 0.33 19.33
C ASP A 293 -4.75 -1.19 19.10
N PHE A 294 -4.58 -1.64 17.85
CA PHE A 294 -4.58 -3.07 17.54
C PHE A 294 -3.43 -3.84 18.19
N PHE A 295 -2.25 -3.25 18.32
CA PHE A 295 -1.15 -3.88 19.06
C PHE A 295 -1.45 -4.01 20.56
N GLU A 296 -2.19 -3.08 21.15
CA GLU A 296 -2.66 -3.19 22.55
C GLU A 296 -3.64 -4.37 22.69
N GLU A 297 -4.59 -4.51 21.76
CA GLU A 297 -5.48 -5.68 21.70
C GLU A 297 -4.68 -7.00 21.57
N MET A 298 -3.63 -7.00 20.74
CA MET A 298 -2.73 -8.15 20.60
C MET A 298 -2.02 -8.48 21.92
N GLU A 299 -1.56 -7.50 22.68
CA GLU A 299 -0.92 -7.71 23.99
C GLU A 299 -1.87 -8.35 25.00
N GLU A 300 -3.11 -7.88 25.07
CA GLU A 300 -4.14 -8.46 25.93
C GLU A 300 -4.38 -9.94 25.59
N VAL A 301 -4.54 -10.26 24.30
CA VAL A 301 -4.74 -11.63 23.82
C VAL A 301 -3.53 -12.52 24.10
N LEU A 302 -2.32 -11.97 24.04
CA LEU A 302 -1.07 -12.67 24.33
C LEU A 302 -0.73 -12.75 25.82
N GLY A 303 -1.51 -12.11 26.69
CA GLY A 303 -1.27 -12.06 28.14
C GLY A 303 -0.01 -11.28 28.50
N LEU A 304 0.25 -10.18 27.78
CA LEU A 304 1.40 -9.29 27.96
C LEU A 304 1.03 -7.95 28.61
N ALA A 305 -0.26 -7.62 28.68
CA ALA A 305 -0.81 -6.42 29.30
C ALA A 305 -0.89 -6.51 30.84
#